data_AF-A0A4Q4CIR9-F1
#
_entry.id   AF-A0A4Q4CIR9-F1
#
_cell.length_a   1.000
_cell.length_b   1.000
_cell.length_c   1.000
_cell.angle_alpha   90.00
_cell.angle_beta   90.00
_cell.angle_gamma   90.00
#
_symmetry.space_group_name_H-M   'P 1'
#
loop_
_entity.id
_entity.type
_entity.pdbx_description
1 polymer ?
#
loop_
_entity_poly.entity_id
_entity_poly.type
_entity_poly.pdbx_seq_one_letter_code
_entity_poly.pdbx_strand_id
1 'polypeptide(L)'
;DRTTEAADIAWISVDHFAARPTVAITRPDPTTGVVATELYAVPASNGLLPGDPQLHSHCVVPNIMRTASGRMVALNGNLLNGRIHEFGAVYQAILTRELRTLGIDVVLDAKTKTAKLWAIPGKAVDEFSKRTRDAEATAKNHFEEANPGQSWADLGADQQVAWLKGGAGASRRSKVDDMGQFAAWITQAARIGWKHTTAIAYGPTMKPRDREERLEAGLHATDPLFAAELDKRAVVKGMDARLAAARGLIAEGMDTVADVSAITRAMATRGVMQAGRLTKLLWREENGRATKITTELHRDQELELMDLAFRAKGDASHQLAAGAVGHAAAELGIDFTGPVGERQREIAEQMGQGGAVGAFIGVAGVGKASRILPPLVKALTAAERDVWGVAVGWKQARA
;
A
#
# COMPACT_ATOMS: atom_id res chain seq x y z
N ASP A 1 -36.28 -4.06 15.20
CA ASP A 1 -35.46 -5.28 15.29
C ASP A 1 -35.01 -5.77 13.93
N ARG A 2 -33.70 -5.92 13.74
CA ARG A 2 -33.16 -6.75 12.65
C ARG A 2 -32.75 -8.08 13.27
N THR A 3 -33.63 -9.07 13.18
CA THR A 3 -33.30 -10.44 13.56
C THR A 3 -32.18 -10.94 12.65
N THR A 4 -31.01 -11.20 13.20
CA THR A 4 -29.91 -11.87 12.51
C THR A 4 -30.13 -13.38 12.59
N GLU A 5 -30.09 -14.05 11.45
CA GLU A 5 -30.10 -15.52 11.38
C GLU A 5 -28.85 -16.01 10.64
N ALA A 6 -28.43 -17.24 10.92
CA ALA A 6 -27.33 -17.87 10.21
C ALA A 6 -27.69 -18.11 8.74
N ALA A 7 -26.69 -18.09 7.87
CA ALA A 7 -26.85 -18.40 6.46
C ALA A 7 -25.65 -19.19 5.93
N ASP A 8 -25.93 -20.12 5.03
CA ASP A 8 -24.94 -20.91 4.32
C ASP A 8 -24.51 -20.20 3.02
N ILE A 9 -23.22 -20.30 2.71
CA ILE A 9 -22.65 -19.84 1.45
C ILE A 9 -22.03 -21.03 0.71
N ALA A 10 -21.99 -20.96 -0.61
CA ALA A 10 -21.26 -21.91 -1.44
C ALA A 10 -20.05 -21.23 -2.08
N TRP A 11 -19.02 -22.00 -2.39
CA TRP A 11 -17.90 -21.54 -3.21
C TRP A 11 -17.47 -22.64 -4.18
N ILE A 12 -16.87 -22.22 -5.29
CA ILE A 12 -16.27 -23.08 -6.30
C ILE A 12 -14.80 -22.68 -6.39
N SER A 13 -13.89 -23.62 -6.24
CA SER A 13 -12.46 -23.39 -6.41
C SER A 13 -11.99 -23.93 -7.75
N VAL A 14 -11.19 -23.14 -8.47
CA VAL A 14 -10.53 -23.54 -9.71
C VAL A 14 -9.05 -23.23 -9.58
N ASP A 15 -8.20 -24.26 -9.67
CA ASP A 15 -6.77 -24.11 -9.55
C ASP A 15 -6.11 -23.87 -10.92
N HIS A 16 -5.19 -22.92 -10.95
CA HIS A 16 -4.36 -22.59 -12.09
C HIS A 16 -2.88 -22.65 -11.69
N PHE A 17 -2.04 -23.14 -12.59
CA PHE A 17 -0.61 -23.38 -12.32
C PHE A 17 0.30 -22.34 -12.98
N ALA A 18 -0.21 -21.59 -13.95
CA ALA A 18 0.57 -20.65 -14.74
C ALA A 18 -0.14 -19.30 -14.80
N ALA A 19 0.67 -18.24 -14.91
CA ALA A 19 0.18 -16.91 -15.18
C ALA A 19 0.62 -16.42 -16.54
N ARG A 20 -0.36 -15.98 -17.34
CA ARG A 20 -0.08 -15.43 -18.66
C ARG A 20 0.55 -14.04 -18.54
N PRO A 21 1.58 -13.71 -19.34
CA PRO A 21 2.04 -12.33 -19.49
C PRO A 21 0.91 -11.49 -20.09
N THR A 22 0.62 -10.36 -19.47
CA THR A 22 -0.47 -9.46 -19.88
C THR A 22 0.04 -8.03 -20.03
N VAL A 23 -0.39 -7.35 -21.09
CA VAL A 23 -0.18 -5.90 -21.26
C VAL A 23 -1.39 -5.17 -20.69
N ALA A 24 -1.10 -4.13 -19.92
CA ALA A 24 -2.09 -3.21 -19.38
C ALA A 24 -2.36 -2.09 -20.39
N ILE A 25 -3.59 -2.01 -20.88
CA ILE A 25 -4.03 -0.93 -21.78
C ILE A 25 -5.08 -0.11 -21.04
N THR A 26 -4.79 1.17 -20.81
CA THR A 26 -5.73 2.10 -20.19
C THR A 26 -6.53 2.81 -21.27
N ARG A 27 -7.85 2.62 -21.27
CA ARG A 27 -8.76 3.28 -22.21
C ARG A 27 -10.15 3.47 -21.58
N PRO A 28 -10.95 4.44 -22.05
CA PRO A 28 -12.35 4.51 -21.67
C PRO A 28 -13.10 3.28 -22.18
N ASP A 29 -13.92 2.68 -21.31
CA ASP A 29 -14.82 1.60 -21.70
C ASP A 29 -15.77 2.10 -22.80
N PRO A 30 -15.92 1.37 -23.94
CA PRO A 30 -16.69 1.83 -25.08
C PRO A 30 -18.19 2.05 -24.80
N THR A 31 -18.71 1.47 -23.71
CA THR A 31 -20.14 1.50 -23.37
C THR A 31 -20.43 2.52 -22.27
N THR A 32 -19.57 2.60 -21.26
CA THR A 32 -19.78 3.38 -20.04
C THR A 32 -18.91 4.64 -19.98
N GLY A 33 -17.88 4.75 -20.83
CA GLY A 33 -16.94 5.87 -20.84
C GLY A 33 -15.98 5.90 -19.65
N VAL A 34 -16.09 4.96 -18.71
CA VAL A 34 -15.24 4.87 -17.53
C VAL A 34 -13.83 4.45 -17.97
N VAL A 35 -12.83 5.27 -17.65
CA VAL A 35 -11.42 4.93 -17.89
C VAL A 35 -11.03 3.77 -16.98
N ALA A 36 -10.69 2.64 -17.59
CA ALA A 36 -10.23 1.45 -16.89
C ALA A 36 -8.97 0.92 -17.55
N THR A 37 -8.16 0.22 -16.76
CA THR A 37 -7.01 -0.53 -17.26
C THR A 37 -7.46 -1.97 -17.54
N GLU A 38 -7.40 -2.37 -18.81
CA GLU A 38 -7.71 -3.71 -19.25
C GLU A 38 -6.41 -4.52 -19.44
N LEU A 39 -6.42 -5.81 -19.08
CA LEU A 39 -5.26 -6.71 -19.22
C LEU A 39 -5.45 -7.65 -20.40
N TYR A 40 -4.48 -7.65 -21.31
CA TYR A 40 -4.50 -8.42 -22.55
C TYR A 40 -3.34 -9.39 -22.63
N ALA A 41 -3.62 -10.68 -22.85
CA ALA A 41 -2.58 -11.70 -22.98
C ALA A 41 -1.72 -11.46 -24.23
N VAL A 42 -0.41 -11.63 -24.09
CA VAL A 42 0.56 -11.41 -25.18
C VAL A 42 0.69 -12.66 -26.07
N PRO A 43 0.48 -12.55 -27.39
CA PRO A 43 0.70 -13.65 -28.33
C PRO A 43 2.19 -13.97 -28.55
N ALA A 44 2.50 -15.17 -29.03
CA ALA A 44 3.83 -15.62 -29.47
C ALA A 44 3.75 -16.25 -30.88
N SER A 45 4.87 -16.30 -31.59
CA SER A 45 4.98 -16.88 -32.94
C SER A 45 4.53 -18.34 -33.06
N ASN A 46 4.57 -19.12 -31.98
CA ASN A 46 4.11 -20.52 -31.92
C ASN A 46 2.95 -20.77 -30.93
N GLY A 47 2.20 -19.73 -30.52
CA GLY A 47 1.11 -19.87 -29.55
C GLY A 47 1.05 -18.70 -28.56
N LEU A 48 0.89 -18.98 -27.27
CA LEU A 48 1.06 -17.99 -26.20
C LEU A 48 2.49 -18.09 -25.65
N LEU A 49 3.07 -16.97 -25.21
CA LEU A 49 4.32 -17.01 -24.42
C LEU A 49 4.14 -17.94 -23.21
N PRO A 50 5.16 -18.75 -22.88
CA PRO A 50 5.13 -19.54 -21.66
C PRO A 50 4.83 -18.66 -20.45
N GLY A 51 3.72 -18.95 -19.77
CA GLY A 51 3.39 -18.27 -18.54
C GLY A 51 4.39 -18.61 -17.45
N ASP A 52 4.60 -17.71 -16.51
CA ASP A 52 5.41 -18.00 -15.32
C ASP A 52 4.68 -19.01 -14.41
N PRO A 53 5.39 -19.86 -13.66
CA PRO A 53 4.81 -20.66 -12.59
C PRO A 53 4.09 -19.75 -11.59
N GLN A 54 2.77 -19.86 -11.52
CA GLN A 54 1.97 -19.08 -10.58
C GLN A 54 0.78 -19.93 -10.15
N LEU A 55 0.98 -20.76 -9.13
CA LEU A 55 -0.09 -21.54 -8.50
C LEU A 55 -1.05 -20.58 -7.79
N HIS A 56 -2.31 -20.57 -8.21
CA HIS A 56 -3.37 -19.79 -7.59
C HIS A 56 -4.73 -20.44 -7.79
N SER A 57 -5.65 -20.16 -6.87
CA SER A 57 -7.02 -20.65 -6.92
C SER A 57 -7.99 -19.48 -7.13
N HIS A 58 -8.89 -19.61 -8.09
CA HIS A 58 -10.07 -18.76 -8.19
C HIS A 58 -11.17 -19.32 -7.29
N CYS A 59 -11.39 -18.68 -6.14
CA CYS A 59 -12.51 -18.99 -5.27
C CYS A 59 -13.72 -18.16 -5.67
N VAL A 60 -14.56 -18.71 -6.55
CA VAL A 60 -15.81 -18.08 -7.00
C VAL A 60 -16.87 -18.29 -5.93
N VAL A 61 -17.33 -17.20 -5.32
CA VAL A 61 -18.42 -17.21 -4.34
C VAL A 61 -19.65 -16.60 -5.01
N PRO A 62 -20.68 -17.40 -5.37
CA PRO A 62 -21.91 -16.86 -5.93
C PRO A 62 -22.55 -15.85 -4.96
N ASN A 63 -23.13 -14.77 -5.48
CA ASN A 63 -23.80 -13.74 -4.68
C ASN A 63 -25.17 -14.19 -4.16
N ILE A 64 -25.19 -15.29 -3.43
CA ILE A 64 -26.39 -15.92 -2.90
C ILE A 64 -26.05 -16.66 -1.60
N MET A 65 -26.87 -16.46 -0.58
CA MET A 65 -26.81 -17.15 0.69
C MET A 65 -28.16 -17.79 0.99
N ARG A 66 -28.16 -18.97 1.60
CA ARG A 66 -29.38 -19.63 2.09
C ARG A 66 -29.46 -19.45 3.59
N THR A 67 -30.42 -18.66 4.04
CA THR A 67 -30.68 -18.45 5.48
C THR A 67 -31.24 -19.70 6.16
N ALA A 68 -31.15 -19.77 7.49
CA ALA A 68 -31.73 -20.85 8.29
C ALA A 68 -33.25 -21.02 8.06
N SER A 69 -33.97 -19.92 7.84
CA SER A 69 -35.40 -19.93 7.46
C SER A 69 -35.69 -20.35 6.01
N GLY A 70 -34.66 -20.62 5.20
CA GLY A 70 -34.79 -21.06 3.81
C GLY A 70 -34.87 -19.94 2.78
N ARG A 71 -34.79 -18.66 3.19
CA ARG A 71 -34.74 -17.52 2.26
C ARG A 71 -33.40 -17.46 1.55
N MET A 72 -33.42 -17.09 0.27
CA MET A 72 -32.22 -16.79 -0.52
C MET A 72 -31.96 -15.29 -0.51
N VAL A 73 -30.78 -14.87 -0.08
CA VAL A 73 -30.41 -13.44 0.06
C VAL A 73 -29.03 -13.17 -0.52
N ALA A 74 -28.76 -11.93 -0.91
CA ALA A 74 -27.45 -11.53 -1.44
C ALA A 74 -26.41 -11.38 -0.32
N LEU A 75 -25.13 -11.60 -0.65
CA LEU A 75 -24.00 -11.34 0.24
C LEU A 75 -23.89 -9.84 0.54
N ASN A 76 -23.65 -9.50 1.79
CA ASN A 76 -23.28 -8.13 2.18
C ASN A 76 -21.78 -7.90 1.94
N GLY A 77 -21.41 -7.53 0.70
CA GLY A 77 -20.03 -7.27 0.31
C GLY A 77 -19.34 -6.14 1.11
N ASN A 78 -20.09 -5.25 1.76
CA ASN A 78 -19.51 -4.18 2.58
C ASN A 78 -18.68 -4.71 3.75
N LEU A 79 -18.97 -5.92 4.23
CA LEU A 79 -18.21 -6.57 5.31
C LEU A 79 -16.82 -7.05 4.87
N LEU A 80 -16.57 -7.15 3.56
CA LEU A 80 -15.28 -7.52 2.98
C LEU A 80 -14.42 -6.30 2.64
N ASN A 81 -15.01 -5.10 2.65
CA ASN A 81 -14.33 -3.88 2.24
C ASN A 81 -13.10 -3.61 3.12
N GLY A 82 -11.95 -3.41 2.47
CA GLY A 82 -10.67 -3.18 3.16
C GLY A 82 -10.04 -4.42 3.81
N ARG A 83 -10.64 -5.61 3.71
CA ARG A 83 -10.15 -6.85 4.34
C ARG A 83 -9.43 -7.81 3.39
N ILE A 84 -9.33 -7.48 2.11
CA ILE A 84 -8.69 -8.33 1.09
C ILE A 84 -7.24 -8.68 1.48
N HIS A 85 -6.47 -7.71 1.97
CA HIS A 85 -5.10 -7.96 2.43
C HIS A 85 -5.04 -8.81 3.71
N GLU A 86 -6.02 -8.67 4.62
CA GLU A 86 -6.13 -9.51 5.82
C GLU A 86 -6.33 -10.98 5.40
N PHE A 87 -7.23 -11.25 4.46
CA PHE A 87 -7.49 -12.61 3.97
C PHE A 87 -6.26 -13.21 3.27
N GLY A 88 -5.55 -12.41 2.47
CA GLY A 88 -4.29 -12.83 1.86
C GLY A 88 -3.22 -13.19 2.91
N ALA A 89 -3.10 -12.39 3.97
CA ALA A 89 -2.17 -12.68 5.06
C ALA A 89 -2.58 -13.92 5.87
N VAL A 90 -3.89 -14.09 6.15
CA VAL A 90 -4.46 -15.29 6.79
C VAL A 90 -4.14 -16.55 5.98
N TYR A 91 -4.36 -16.52 4.67
CA TYR A 91 -4.02 -17.62 3.77
C TYR A 91 -2.53 -17.97 3.88
N GLN A 92 -1.65 -16.95 3.82
CA GLN A 92 -0.21 -17.18 3.90
C GLN A 92 0.25 -17.69 5.27
N ALA A 93 -0.40 -17.27 6.36
CA ALA A 93 -0.08 -17.76 7.70
C ALA A 93 -0.47 -19.23 7.87
N ILE A 94 -1.63 -19.65 7.33
CA ILE A 94 -2.03 -21.07 7.30
C ILE A 94 -1.08 -21.86 6.38
N LEU A 95 -0.82 -21.35 5.17
CA LEU A 95 0.11 -21.99 4.24
C LEU A 95 1.50 -22.18 4.84
N THR A 96 2.00 -21.19 5.58
CA THR A 96 3.31 -21.28 6.24
C THR A 96 3.35 -22.38 7.30
N ARG A 97 2.25 -22.56 8.06
CA ARG A 97 2.11 -23.69 8.98
C ARG A 97 2.17 -25.01 8.21
N GLU A 98 1.38 -25.18 7.16
CA GLU A 98 1.35 -26.43 6.37
C GLU A 98 2.69 -26.72 5.68
N LEU A 99 3.40 -25.70 5.21
CA LEU A 99 4.74 -25.90 4.65
C LEU A 99 5.73 -26.38 5.71
N ARG A 100 5.65 -25.83 6.93
CA ARG A 100 6.53 -26.24 8.04
C ARG A 100 6.23 -27.64 8.56
N THR A 101 4.97 -28.09 8.54
CA THR A 101 4.63 -29.48 8.88
C THR A 101 5.24 -30.47 7.87
N LEU A 102 5.45 -30.04 6.63
CA LEU A 102 6.19 -30.77 5.59
C LEU A 102 7.71 -30.60 5.67
N GLY A 103 8.24 -29.87 6.66
CA GLY A 103 9.67 -29.62 6.83
C GLY A 103 10.25 -28.55 5.90
N ILE A 104 9.42 -27.67 5.34
CA ILE A 104 9.87 -26.58 4.46
C ILE A 104 10.08 -25.31 5.29
N ASP A 105 11.28 -24.73 5.17
CA ASP A 105 11.62 -23.48 5.83
C ASP A 105 11.00 -22.28 5.12
N VAL A 106 10.17 -21.56 5.86
CA VAL A 106 9.44 -20.37 5.40
C VAL A 106 9.69 -19.21 6.36
N VAL A 107 9.86 -18.02 5.83
CA VAL A 107 9.97 -16.77 6.60
C VAL A 107 9.01 -15.71 6.10
N LEU A 108 8.74 -14.72 6.95
CA LEU A 108 8.11 -13.47 6.54
C LEU A 108 9.14 -12.58 5.85
N ASP A 109 8.95 -12.27 4.57
CA ASP A 109 9.81 -11.35 3.83
C ASP A 109 9.58 -9.90 4.29
N ALA A 110 10.67 -9.23 4.69
CA ALA A 110 10.58 -7.88 5.23
C ALA A 110 10.14 -6.83 4.20
N LYS A 111 10.35 -7.06 2.90
CA LYS A 111 10.03 -6.13 1.82
C LYS A 111 8.58 -6.31 1.37
N THR A 112 8.18 -7.54 1.03
CA THR A 112 6.85 -7.82 0.49
C THR A 112 5.80 -8.05 1.58
N LYS A 113 6.24 -8.35 2.81
CA LYS A 113 5.38 -8.77 3.92
C LYS A 113 4.59 -10.04 3.60
N THR A 114 5.21 -10.95 2.85
CA THR A 114 4.63 -12.24 2.45
C THR A 114 5.48 -13.42 2.89
N ALA A 115 4.91 -14.62 2.90
CA ALA A 115 5.66 -15.86 3.05
C ALA A 115 6.71 -16.00 1.94
N LYS A 116 7.91 -16.45 2.30
CA LYS A 116 9.04 -16.67 1.40
C LYS A 116 9.81 -17.91 1.81
N LEU A 117 10.16 -18.74 0.83
CA LEU A 117 10.98 -19.93 1.03
C LEU A 117 12.45 -19.58 0.85
N TRP A 118 13.30 -19.92 1.81
CA TRP A 118 14.75 -19.71 1.70
C TRP A 118 15.41 -20.60 0.65
N ALA A 119 14.86 -21.79 0.43
CA ALA A 119 15.39 -22.77 -0.52
C ALA A 119 15.34 -22.31 -1.99
N ILE A 120 14.60 -21.23 -2.29
CA ILE A 120 14.43 -20.70 -3.65
C ILE A 120 15.28 -19.42 -3.80
N PRO A 121 16.33 -19.43 -4.65
CA PRO A 121 17.23 -18.28 -4.79
C PRO A 121 16.54 -17.11 -5.52
N GLY A 122 16.92 -15.88 -5.16
CA GLY A 122 16.35 -14.66 -5.75
C GLY A 122 16.42 -14.62 -7.27
N LYS A 123 17.54 -15.07 -7.88
CA LYS A 123 17.68 -15.15 -9.35
C LYS A 123 16.61 -16.04 -10.02
N ALA A 124 16.15 -17.08 -9.34
CA ALA A 124 15.09 -17.94 -9.86
C ALA A 124 13.72 -17.26 -9.72
N VAL A 125 13.47 -16.57 -8.61
CA VAL A 125 12.26 -15.76 -8.43
C VAL A 125 12.17 -14.67 -9.49
N ASP A 126 13.27 -13.94 -9.74
CA ASP A 126 13.34 -12.90 -10.75
C ASP A 126 13.12 -13.44 -12.16
N GLU A 127 13.73 -14.58 -12.49
CA GLU A 127 13.55 -15.26 -13.77
C GLU A 127 12.10 -15.73 -14.00
N PHE A 128 11.34 -16.04 -12.95
CA PHE A 128 9.94 -16.48 -13.05
C PHE A 128 8.93 -15.42 -12.58
N SER A 129 9.31 -14.13 -12.63
CA SER A 129 8.45 -12.99 -12.27
C SER A 129 8.41 -11.93 -13.39
N LYS A 130 8.22 -12.36 -14.64
CA LYS A 130 8.30 -11.55 -15.86
C LYS A 130 7.05 -10.71 -16.11
N ARG A 131 5.95 -11.03 -15.42
CA ARG A 131 4.58 -10.59 -15.69
C ARG A 131 4.33 -9.08 -15.81
N THR A 132 5.26 -8.23 -15.38
CA THR A 132 5.13 -6.77 -15.53
C THR A 132 6.26 -6.11 -16.33
N ARG A 133 7.50 -6.61 -16.25
CA ARG A 133 8.64 -5.98 -16.96
C ARG A 133 8.73 -6.37 -18.43
N ASP A 134 8.34 -7.60 -18.76
CA ASP A 134 8.63 -8.16 -20.08
C ASP A 134 7.41 -8.18 -20.99
N ALA A 135 6.18 -8.12 -20.46
CA ALA A 135 4.97 -8.28 -21.28
C ALA A 135 4.81 -7.17 -22.34
N GLU A 136 5.06 -5.91 -21.98
CA GLU A 136 4.96 -4.78 -22.91
C GLU A 136 6.10 -4.79 -23.94
N ALA A 137 7.35 -5.00 -23.48
CA ALA A 137 8.50 -5.13 -24.37
C ALA A 137 8.34 -6.31 -25.34
N THR A 138 7.79 -7.44 -24.86
CA THR A 138 7.56 -8.61 -25.70
C THR A 138 6.41 -8.37 -26.69
N ALA A 139 5.32 -7.73 -26.26
CA ALA A 139 4.23 -7.37 -27.17
C ALA A 139 4.71 -6.40 -28.26
N LYS A 140 5.53 -5.41 -27.88
CA LYS A 140 6.18 -4.48 -28.81
C LYS A 140 7.03 -5.24 -29.84
N ASN A 141 8.00 -6.02 -29.38
CA ASN A 141 8.90 -6.75 -30.28
C ASN A 141 8.13 -7.70 -31.20
N HIS A 142 7.13 -8.43 -30.67
CA HIS A 142 6.32 -9.34 -31.47
C HIS A 142 5.49 -8.61 -32.53
N PHE A 143 4.92 -7.45 -32.20
CA PHE A 143 4.20 -6.62 -33.17
C PHE A 143 5.13 -6.11 -34.27
N GLU A 144 6.30 -5.59 -33.92
CA GLU A 144 7.27 -5.00 -34.86
C GLU A 144 7.90 -6.06 -35.77
N GLU A 145 8.15 -7.28 -35.26
CA GLU A 145 8.58 -8.43 -36.05
C GLU A 145 7.51 -8.88 -37.05
N ALA A 146 6.24 -8.95 -36.62
CA ALA A 146 5.13 -9.36 -37.47
C ALA A 146 4.70 -8.29 -38.47
N ASN A 147 5.00 -7.01 -38.20
CA ASN A 147 4.66 -5.86 -39.03
C ASN A 147 5.92 -5.00 -39.29
N PRO A 148 6.86 -5.46 -40.14
CA PRO A 148 8.07 -4.71 -40.42
C PRO A 148 7.77 -3.29 -40.89
N GLY A 149 8.40 -2.30 -40.26
CA GLY A 149 8.21 -0.87 -40.58
C GLY A 149 7.05 -0.18 -39.86
N GLN A 150 6.30 -0.88 -38.99
CA GLN A 150 5.35 -0.28 -38.06
C GLN A 150 5.89 -0.35 -36.62
N SER A 151 5.56 0.66 -35.82
CA SER A 151 5.97 0.75 -34.40
C SER A 151 4.78 0.55 -33.49
N TRP A 152 4.94 -0.28 -32.45
CA TRP A 152 3.90 -0.49 -31.44
C TRP A 152 3.52 0.82 -30.71
N ALA A 153 4.50 1.71 -30.54
CA ALA A 153 4.31 2.98 -29.85
C ALA A 153 3.42 3.96 -30.64
N ASP A 154 3.28 3.75 -31.94
CA ASP A 154 2.49 4.62 -32.83
C ASP A 154 1.03 4.15 -32.95
N LEU A 155 0.69 2.98 -32.38
CA LEU A 155 -0.67 2.46 -32.38
C LEU A 155 -1.55 3.14 -31.33
N GLY A 156 -2.78 3.48 -31.71
CA GLY A 156 -3.82 3.84 -30.76
C GLY A 156 -4.23 2.65 -29.88
N ALA A 157 -4.76 2.92 -28.68
CA ALA A 157 -5.14 1.88 -27.71
C ALA A 157 -6.07 0.81 -28.31
N ASP A 158 -7.04 1.18 -29.15
CA ASP A 158 -7.95 0.23 -29.78
C ASP A 158 -7.27 -0.66 -30.82
N GLN A 159 -6.24 -0.16 -31.51
CA GLN A 159 -5.44 -0.94 -32.46
C GLN A 159 -4.54 -1.94 -31.72
N GLN A 160 -3.92 -1.52 -30.61
CA GLN A 160 -3.18 -2.41 -29.72
C GLN A 160 -4.08 -3.54 -29.19
N VAL A 161 -5.29 -3.19 -28.74
CA VAL A 161 -6.29 -4.17 -28.28
C VAL A 161 -6.70 -5.13 -29.39
N ALA A 162 -6.99 -4.63 -30.59
CA ALA A 162 -7.38 -5.45 -31.73
C ALA A 162 -6.27 -6.45 -32.11
N TRP A 163 -5.01 -6.01 -32.10
CA TRP A 163 -3.86 -6.88 -32.36
C TRP A 163 -3.74 -8.00 -31.32
N LEU A 164 -3.77 -7.64 -30.02
CA LEU A 164 -3.67 -8.62 -28.93
C LEU A 164 -4.84 -9.62 -28.94
N LYS A 165 -6.07 -9.16 -29.24
CA LYS A 165 -7.25 -10.03 -29.41
C LYS A 165 -7.15 -10.92 -30.66
N GLY A 166 -6.60 -10.42 -31.76
CA GLY A 166 -6.40 -11.17 -33.01
C GLY A 166 -5.47 -12.37 -32.83
N GLY A 167 -4.34 -12.16 -32.15
CA GLY A 167 -3.42 -13.26 -31.78
C GLY A 167 -4.03 -14.25 -30.78
N ALA A 168 -4.85 -13.78 -29.84
CA ALA A 168 -5.60 -14.64 -28.92
C ALA A 168 -6.72 -15.45 -29.61
N GLY A 169 -7.28 -14.96 -30.71
CA GLY A 169 -8.28 -15.65 -31.52
C GLY A 169 -7.70 -16.76 -32.39
N ALA A 170 -6.51 -16.53 -32.98
CA ALA A 170 -5.79 -17.55 -33.75
C ALA A 170 -5.28 -18.71 -32.87
N SER A 171 -4.82 -18.41 -31.65
CA SER A 171 -4.31 -19.40 -30.67
C SER A 171 -5.41 -20.22 -29.97
N ARG A 172 -6.68 -19.81 -29.98
CA ARG A 172 -7.80 -20.67 -29.49
C ARG A 172 -7.94 -21.98 -30.28
N ARG A 173 -7.41 -22.05 -31.51
CA ARG A 173 -7.38 -23.28 -32.32
C ARG A 173 -6.31 -24.28 -31.87
N SER A 174 -5.31 -23.84 -31.10
CA SER A 174 -4.35 -24.71 -30.42
C SER A 174 -4.53 -24.55 -28.92
N LYS A 175 -5.55 -25.20 -28.36
CA LYS A 175 -5.60 -25.49 -26.92
C LYS A 175 -4.46 -26.47 -26.59
N VAL A 176 -3.24 -25.95 -26.53
CA VAL A 176 -2.20 -26.54 -25.71
C VAL A 176 -2.68 -26.28 -24.30
N ASP A 177 -2.89 -27.38 -23.57
CA ASP A 177 -3.53 -27.45 -22.28
C ASP A 177 -2.98 -26.37 -21.31
N ASP A 178 -3.86 -25.74 -20.51
CA ASP A 178 -3.48 -24.80 -19.45
C ASP A 178 -2.72 -25.52 -18.28
N MET A 179 -2.43 -26.81 -18.47
CA MET A 179 -1.49 -27.59 -17.65
C MET A 179 -0.11 -26.94 -17.68
N GLY A 180 0.53 -26.83 -16.51
CA GLY A 180 1.81 -26.14 -16.33
C GLY A 180 2.84 -26.46 -17.43
N GLN A 181 3.54 -25.43 -17.89
CA GLN A 181 4.55 -25.56 -18.94
C GLN A 181 5.89 -26.06 -18.37
N PHE A 182 5.83 -27.18 -17.63
CA PHE A 182 6.93 -27.69 -16.81
C PHE A 182 8.21 -27.89 -17.61
N ALA A 183 8.14 -28.42 -18.83
CA ALA A 183 9.31 -28.60 -19.69
C ALA A 183 10.00 -27.26 -20.05
N ALA A 184 9.20 -26.22 -20.32
CA ALA A 184 9.72 -24.88 -20.59
C ALA A 184 10.36 -24.30 -19.32
N TRP A 185 9.72 -24.46 -18.16
CA TRP A 185 10.24 -24.00 -16.88
C TRP A 185 11.54 -24.71 -16.49
N ILE A 186 11.65 -26.02 -16.69
CA ILE A 186 12.89 -26.78 -16.44
C ILE A 186 14.02 -26.26 -17.34
N THR A 187 13.73 -26.03 -18.63
CA THR A 187 14.71 -25.50 -19.58
C THR A 187 15.17 -24.09 -19.20
N GLN A 188 14.23 -23.24 -18.78
CA GLN A 188 14.50 -21.88 -18.33
C GLN A 188 15.32 -21.85 -17.02
N ALA A 189 14.99 -22.70 -16.06
CA ALA A 189 15.76 -22.88 -14.83
C ALA A 189 17.21 -23.32 -15.14
N ALA A 190 17.38 -24.28 -16.06
CA ALA A 190 18.71 -24.74 -16.48
C ALA A 190 19.54 -23.62 -17.13
N ARG A 191 18.91 -22.73 -17.90
CA ARG A 191 19.58 -21.58 -18.55
C ARG A 191 20.22 -20.61 -17.54
N ILE A 192 19.58 -20.40 -16.40
CA ILE A 192 20.13 -19.58 -15.30
C ILE A 192 21.04 -20.37 -14.35
N GLY A 193 21.40 -21.60 -14.72
CA GLY A 193 22.19 -22.51 -13.89
C GLY A 193 21.50 -22.84 -12.57
N TRP A 194 20.18 -23.00 -12.57
CA TRP A 194 19.41 -23.40 -11.39
C TRP A 194 18.76 -24.76 -11.61
N LYS A 195 19.06 -25.71 -10.72
CA LYS A 195 18.42 -27.01 -10.64
C LYS A 195 17.94 -27.21 -9.21
N HIS A 196 16.63 -27.09 -8.99
CA HIS A 196 16.05 -27.35 -7.68
C HIS A 196 16.08 -28.86 -7.37
N THR A 197 16.42 -29.21 -6.13
CA THR A 197 16.44 -30.59 -5.65
C THR A 197 15.33 -30.86 -4.66
N THR A 198 15.27 -30.07 -3.58
CA THR A 198 14.20 -30.12 -2.58
C THR A 198 14.14 -28.81 -1.81
N ALA A 199 12.95 -28.46 -1.33
CA ALA A 199 12.72 -27.39 -0.36
C ALA A 199 12.54 -27.92 1.08
N ILE A 200 12.47 -29.25 1.24
CA ILE A 200 12.36 -29.92 2.53
C ILE A 200 13.74 -29.91 3.17
N ALA A 201 13.85 -29.33 4.36
CA ALA A 201 15.07 -29.29 5.14
C ALA A 201 15.48 -30.71 5.57
N TYR A 202 16.77 -31.03 5.43
CA TYR A 202 17.33 -32.27 5.96
C TYR A 202 17.64 -32.06 7.45
N GLY A 203 16.89 -32.71 8.33
CA GLY A 203 17.08 -32.60 9.78
C GLY A 203 15.82 -32.96 10.56
N PRO A 204 15.88 -32.98 11.90
CA PRO A 204 14.68 -33.14 12.71
C PRO A 204 13.72 -31.98 12.41
N THR A 205 12.44 -32.30 12.17
CA THR A 205 11.41 -31.27 12.07
C THR A 205 11.41 -30.46 13.36
N MET A 206 11.45 -29.13 13.22
CA MET A 206 11.36 -28.26 14.39
C MET A 206 10.07 -28.62 15.14
N LYS A 207 10.18 -28.93 16.43
CA LYS A 207 9.00 -29.28 17.23
C LYS A 207 8.00 -28.13 17.10
N PRO A 208 6.73 -28.41 16.71
CA PRO A 208 5.72 -27.36 16.67
C PRO A 208 5.65 -26.68 18.03
N ARG A 209 5.79 -25.35 18.05
CA ARG A 209 5.49 -24.53 19.23
C ARG A 209 4.07 -24.81 19.67
N ASP A 210 3.84 -24.78 20.97
CA ASP A 210 2.47 -24.80 21.44
C ASP A 210 1.75 -23.50 21.04
N ARG A 211 0.44 -23.48 21.28
CA ARG A 211 -0.39 -22.34 20.86
C ARG A 211 0.03 -21.04 21.55
N GLU A 212 0.44 -21.08 22.81
CA GLU A 212 0.79 -19.88 23.58
C GLU A 212 2.13 -19.31 23.11
N GLU A 213 3.15 -20.16 23.00
CA GLU A 213 4.47 -19.80 22.47
C GLU A 213 4.37 -19.22 21.05
N ARG A 214 3.52 -19.81 20.20
CA ARG A 214 3.28 -19.34 18.83
C ARG A 214 2.61 -17.97 18.81
N LEU A 215 1.62 -17.74 19.68
CA LEU A 215 0.93 -16.45 19.77
C LEU A 215 1.86 -15.35 20.29
N GLU A 216 2.73 -15.66 21.25
CA GLU A 216 3.71 -14.70 21.76
C GLU A 216 4.74 -14.33 20.70
N ALA A 217 5.29 -15.32 20.00
CA ALA A 217 6.19 -15.06 18.89
C ALA A 217 5.51 -14.31 17.73
N GLY A 218 4.23 -14.62 17.45
CA GLY A 218 3.43 -13.94 16.44
C GLY A 218 3.15 -12.48 16.81
N LEU A 219 2.94 -12.19 18.09
CA LEU A 219 2.84 -10.82 18.62
C LEU A 219 4.16 -10.08 18.45
N HIS A 220 5.29 -10.70 18.82
CA HIS A 220 6.61 -10.11 18.63
C HIS A 220 6.91 -9.79 17.15
N ALA A 221 6.52 -10.67 16.22
CA ALA A 221 6.65 -10.42 14.78
C ALA A 221 5.68 -9.34 14.26
N THR A 222 4.57 -9.10 14.97
CA THR A 222 3.58 -8.07 14.64
C THR A 222 4.05 -6.66 15.03
N ASP A 223 4.78 -6.52 16.14
CA ASP A 223 5.24 -5.23 16.68
C ASP A 223 5.90 -4.32 15.63
N PRO A 224 6.95 -4.72 14.90
CA PRO A 224 7.59 -3.84 13.92
C PRO A 224 6.69 -3.53 12.72
N LEU A 225 5.71 -4.39 12.41
CA LEU A 225 4.77 -4.17 11.31
C LEU A 225 3.73 -3.13 11.69
N PHE A 226 3.21 -3.20 12.91
CA PHE A 226 2.20 -2.26 13.38
C PHE A 226 2.81 -0.91 13.77
N ALA A 227 4.00 -0.91 14.39
CA ALA A 227 4.77 0.30 14.67
C ALA A 227 4.98 1.14 13.41
N ALA A 228 5.38 0.49 12.30
CA ALA A 228 5.58 1.18 11.01
C ALA A 228 4.30 1.80 10.43
N GLU A 229 3.12 1.32 10.82
CA GLU A 229 1.84 1.94 10.44
C GLU A 229 1.50 3.14 11.32
N LEU A 230 1.80 3.04 12.63
CA LEU A 230 1.64 4.13 13.58
C LEU A 230 2.60 5.29 13.28
N ASP A 231 3.84 5.00 12.89
CA ASP A 231 4.83 6.02 12.52
C ASP A 231 4.40 6.86 11.31
N LYS A 232 3.55 6.30 10.44
CA LYS A 232 3.03 6.99 9.25
C LYS A 232 1.70 7.70 9.51
N ARG A 233 0.94 7.25 10.51
CA ARG A 233 -0.47 7.62 10.70
C ARG A 233 -0.80 7.75 12.19
N ALA A 234 -1.22 8.96 12.58
CA ALA A 234 -1.73 9.22 13.93
C ALA A 234 -2.97 8.38 14.29
N VAL A 235 -3.79 8.03 13.29
CA VAL A 235 -4.97 7.17 13.44
C VAL A 235 -4.96 6.06 12.40
N VAL A 236 -5.02 4.82 12.87
CA VAL A 236 -5.16 3.61 12.05
C VAL A 236 -6.53 2.96 12.29
N LYS A 237 -6.94 2.03 11.42
CA LYS A 237 -8.21 1.32 11.54
C LYS A 237 -8.00 -0.05 12.19
N GLY A 238 -9.06 -0.61 12.78
CA GLY A 238 -9.02 -1.98 13.32
C GLY A 238 -8.58 -3.04 12.30
N MET A 239 -8.92 -2.85 11.02
CA MET A 239 -8.43 -3.71 9.94
C MET A 239 -6.91 -3.64 9.73
N ASP A 240 -6.28 -2.48 9.98
CA ASP A 240 -4.82 -2.34 9.90
C ASP A 240 -4.14 -3.16 11.00
N ALA A 241 -4.68 -3.12 12.22
CA ALA A 241 -4.20 -3.94 13.34
C ALA A 241 -4.37 -5.44 13.06
N ARG A 242 -5.53 -5.85 12.52
CA ARG A 242 -5.77 -7.24 12.12
C ARG A 242 -4.84 -7.70 10.99
N LEU A 243 -4.58 -6.83 10.01
CA LEU A 243 -3.63 -7.12 8.94
C LEU A 243 -2.20 -7.29 9.48
N ALA A 244 -1.76 -6.41 10.38
CA ALA A 244 -0.45 -6.53 11.03
C ALA A 244 -0.34 -7.85 11.82
N ALA A 245 -1.37 -8.18 12.61
CA ALA A 245 -1.45 -9.45 13.35
C ALA A 245 -1.40 -10.68 12.43
N ALA A 246 -2.17 -10.68 11.34
CA ALA A 246 -2.15 -11.77 10.36
C ALA A 246 -0.78 -11.91 9.68
N ARG A 247 -0.09 -10.79 9.40
CA ARG A 247 1.27 -10.82 8.86
C ARG A 247 2.30 -11.30 9.87
N GLY A 248 2.20 -10.91 11.14
CA GLY A 248 3.05 -11.47 12.20
C GLY A 248 2.91 -12.99 12.30
N LEU A 249 1.68 -13.50 12.14
CA LEU A 249 1.42 -14.94 12.08
C LEU A 249 1.96 -15.63 10.82
N ILE A 250 2.34 -14.92 9.76
CA ILE A 250 3.11 -15.55 8.66
C ILE A 250 4.48 -15.99 9.17
N ALA A 251 5.10 -15.25 10.09
CA ALA A 251 6.39 -15.63 10.64
C ALA A 251 6.31 -16.91 11.49
N GLU A 252 5.15 -17.24 12.05
CA GLU A 252 5.00 -18.34 13.03
C GLU A 252 4.08 -19.47 12.58
N GLY A 253 3.22 -19.21 11.61
CA GLY A 253 2.11 -20.08 11.25
C GLY A 253 0.85 -19.76 12.06
N MET A 254 -0.29 -20.20 11.56
CA MET A 254 -1.59 -19.98 12.21
C MET A 254 -2.47 -21.23 12.13
N ASP A 255 -3.11 -21.61 13.24
CA ASP A 255 -4.07 -22.73 13.23
C ASP A 255 -5.45 -22.27 12.76
N THR A 256 -5.92 -21.14 13.28
CA THR A 256 -7.27 -20.62 12.97
C THR A 256 -7.28 -19.10 12.97
N VAL A 257 -8.29 -18.51 12.33
CA VAL A 257 -8.53 -17.06 12.34
C VAL A 257 -8.75 -16.47 13.75
N ALA A 258 -8.99 -17.31 14.77
CA ALA A 258 -9.08 -16.88 16.16
C ALA A 258 -7.72 -16.38 16.69
N ASP A 259 -6.59 -16.84 16.13
CA ASP A 259 -5.25 -16.43 16.53
C ASP A 259 -4.97 -14.97 16.15
N VAL A 260 -5.46 -14.49 14.99
CA VAL A 260 -5.43 -13.04 14.65
C VAL A 260 -6.14 -12.24 15.73
N SER A 261 -7.31 -12.72 16.15
CA SER A 261 -8.10 -12.03 17.18
C SER A 261 -7.42 -12.07 18.54
N ALA A 262 -6.71 -13.16 18.87
CA ALA A 262 -5.90 -13.28 20.08
C ALA A 262 -4.76 -12.26 20.10
N ILE A 263 -4.00 -12.12 19.00
CA ILE A 263 -2.93 -11.11 18.90
C ILE A 263 -3.50 -9.70 19.01
N THR A 264 -4.58 -9.37 18.29
CA THR A 264 -5.15 -8.02 18.40
C THR A 264 -5.69 -7.70 19.80
N ARG A 265 -6.20 -8.70 20.53
CA ARG A 265 -6.56 -8.54 21.95
C ARG A 265 -5.33 -8.35 22.82
N ALA A 266 -4.24 -9.06 22.56
CA ALA A 266 -2.98 -8.86 23.26
C ALA A 266 -2.45 -7.44 23.04
N MET A 267 -2.47 -6.93 21.81
CA MET A 267 -2.10 -5.54 21.48
C MET A 267 -2.97 -4.52 22.24
N ALA A 268 -4.29 -4.74 22.30
CA ALA A 268 -5.23 -3.85 22.99
C ALA A 268 -5.04 -3.85 24.52
N THR A 269 -4.67 -4.99 25.10
CA THR A 269 -4.55 -5.16 26.57
C THR A 269 -3.15 -4.83 27.09
N ARG A 270 -2.11 -5.23 26.36
CA ARG A 270 -0.69 -5.06 26.76
C ARG A 270 -0.06 -3.79 26.20
N GLY A 271 -0.70 -3.17 25.21
CA GLY A 271 -0.11 -2.08 24.42
C GLY A 271 0.72 -2.60 23.26
N VAL A 272 1.36 -1.67 22.55
CA VAL A 272 2.18 -1.93 21.37
C VAL A 272 3.46 -1.13 21.42
N MET A 273 4.48 -1.57 20.70
CA MET A 273 5.70 -0.78 20.51
C MET A 273 5.47 0.34 19.48
N GLN A 274 5.89 1.56 19.81
CA GLN A 274 5.92 2.70 18.90
C GLN A 274 7.13 3.58 19.24
N ALA A 275 7.95 3.96 18.24
CA ALA A 275 9.17 4.73 18.45
C ALA A 275 10.09 4.19 19.58
N GLY A 276 10.19 2.86 19.69
CA GLY A 276 10.99 2.19 20.73
C GLY A 276 10.39 2.19 22.14
N ARG A 277 9.14 2.64 22.32
CA ARG A 277 8.45 2.70 23.61
C ARG A 277 7.17 1.87 23.60
N LEU A 278 6.84 1.22 24.71
CA LEU A 278 5.55 0.56 24.88
C LEU A 278 4.49 1.62 25.17
N THR A 279 3.41 1.65 24.37
CA THR A 279 2.30 2.60 24.52
C THR A 279 0.96 1.88 24.49
N LYS A 280 -0.02 2.36 25.25
CA LYS A 280 -1.39 1.82 25.18
C LYS A 280 -2.08 2.26 23.90
N LEU A 281 -2.97 1.41 23.43
CA LEU A 281 -3.90 1.75 22.36
C LEU A 281 -5.08 2.52 22.94
N LEU A 282 -5.49 3.57 22.23
CA LEU A 282 -6.73 4.30 22.45
C LEU A 282 -7.62 4.01 21.24
N TRP A 283 -8.86 3.57 21.45
CA TRP A 283 -9.74 3.23 20.34
C TRP A 283 -11.18 3.69 20.55
N ARG A 284 -11.86 3.89 19.43
CA ARG A 284 -13.27 4.24 19.39
C ARG A 284 -13.96 3.53 18.23
N GLU A 285 -15.15 3.01 18.48
CA GLU A 285 -16.01 2.50 17.42
C GLU A 285 -16.78 3.64 16.75
N GLU A 286 -16.77 3.65 15.42
CA GLU A 286 -17.51 4.57 14.58
C GLU A 286 -18.69 3.83 13.95
N ASN A 287 -19.91 4.27 14.30
CA ASN A 287 -21.18 3.77 13.76
C ASN A 287 -21.33 2.23 13.77
N GLY A 288 -20.71 1.55 14.74
CA GLY A 288 -20.72 0.09 14.87
C GLY A 288 -20.07 -0.67 13.70
N ARG A 289 -19.27 0.00 12.86
CA ARG A 289 -18.69 -0.59 11.63
C ARG A 289 -17.18 -0.49 11.51
N ALA A 290 -16.57 0.56 12.08
CA ALA A 290 -15.13 0.77 11.98
C ALA A 290 -14.53 1.18 13.31
N THR A 291 -13.51 0.45 13.75
CA THR A 291 -12.70 0.85 14.91
C THR A 291 -11.60 1.78 14.44
N LYS A 292 -11.53 2.98 15.02
CA LYS A 292 -10.37 3.88 14.90
C LYS A 292 -9.45 3.65 16.09
N ILE A 293 -8.16 3.57 15.85
CA ILE A 293 -7.13 3.28 16.84
C ILE A 293 -6.06 4.37 16.74
N THR A 294 -5.67 4.92 17.89
CA THR A 294 -4.49 5.76 18.08
C THR A 294 -3.74 5.26 19.32
N THR A 295 -2.71 5.98 19.76
CA THR A 295 -1.89 5.60 20.92
C THR A 295 -1.84 6.72 21.95
N GLU A 296 -1.52 6.38 23.19
CA GLU A 296 -1.19 7.39 24.20
C GLU A 296 0.00 8.25 23.77
N LEU A 297 1.01 7.67 23.13
CA LEU A 297 2.14 8.44 22.60
C LEU A 297 1.68 9.53 21.62
N HIS A 298 0.80 9.22 20.65
CA HIS A 298 0.28 10.24 19.75
C HIS A 298 -0.56 11.30 20.47
N ARG A 299 -1.41 10.90 21.41
CA ARG A 299 -2.19 11.83 22.24
C ARG A 299 -1.25 12.78 23.00
N ASP A 300 -0.22 12.24 23.63
CA ASP A 300 0.70 13.00 24.48
C ASP A 300 1.57 13.94 23.64
N GLN A 301 2.01 13.51 22.46
CA GLN A 301 2.70 14.37 21.48
C GLN A 301 1.82 15.52 20.99
N GLU A 302 0.54 15.27 20.72
CA GLU A 302 -0.42 16.31 20.34
C GLU A 302 -0.63 17.32 21.48
N LEU A 303 -0.78 16.83 22.71
CA LEU A 303 -0.92 17.69 23.89
C LEU A 303 0.34 18.54 24.13
N GLU A 304 1.52 17.96 23.98
CA GLU A 304 2.80 18.67 24.07
C GLU A 304 2.91 19.74 22.98
N LEU A 305 2.57 19.42 21.73
CA LEU A 305 2.55 20.38 20.63
C LEU A 305 1.60 21.54 20.91
N MET A 306 0.39 21.26 21.40
CA MET A 306 -0.60 22.28 21.76
C MET A 306 -0.06 23.21 22.85
N ASP A 307 0.51 22.64 23.91
CA ASP A 307 1.08 23.39 25.03
C ASP A 307 2.25 24.29 24.59
N LEU A 308 3.18 23.76 23.78
CA LEU A 308 4.27 24.53 23.18
C LEU A 308 3.74 25.66 22.29
N ALA A 309 2.73 25.39 21.47
CA ALA A 309 2.12 26.40 20.60
C ALA A 309 1.43 27.51 21.41
N PHE A 310 0.73 27.18 22.50
CA PHE A 310 0.10 28.18 23.36
C PHE A 310 1.13 29.05 24.07
N ARG A 311 2.22 28.47 24.58
CA ARG A 311 3.33 29.25 25.17
C ARG A 311 3.98 30.17 24.13
N ALA A 312 4.33 29.63 22.97
CA ALA A 312 4.96 30.40 21.90
C ALA A 312 4.05 31.52 21.38
N LYS A 313 2.72 31.32 21.35
CA LYS A 313 1.77 32.36 20.96
C LYS A 313 1.79 33.56 21.91
N GLY A 314 2.05 33.34 23.20
CA GLY A 314 2.15 34.41 24.20
C GLY A 314 3.54 35.07 24.29
N ASP A 315 4.55 34.49 23.64
CA ASP A 315 5.92 34.99 23.67
C ASP A 315 6.12 36.14 22.67
N ALA A 316 6.29 37.35 23.19
CA ALA A 316 6.51 38.56 22.42
C ALA A 316 8.00 38.89 22.17
N SER A 317 8.94 38.06 22.62
CA SER A 317 10.39 38.33 22.55
C SER A 317 10.96 38.46 21.12
N HIS A 318 10.18 38.01 20.12
CA HIS A 318 10.54 38.02 18.70
C HIS A 318 9.69 38.98 17.85
N GLN A 319 8.86 39.82 18.47
CA GLN A 319 8.03 40.77 17.73
C GLN A 319 8.86 41.81 16.97
N LEU A 320 8.49 42.04 15.72
CA LEU A 320 9.00 43.14 14.91
C LEU A 320 8.35 44.45 15.33
N ALA A 321 9.11 45.55 15.21
CA ALA A 321 8.56 46.88 15.39
C ALA A 321 7.40 47.15 14.41
N ALA A 322 6.41 47.92 14.87
CA ALA A 322 5.29 48.34 14.03
C ALA A 322 5.81 48.99 12.74
N GLY A 323 5.28 48.56 11.58
CA GLY A 323 5.69 49.07 10.28
C GLY A 323 6.97 48.47 9.69
N ALA A 324 7.74 47.67 10.42
CA ALA A 324 8.98 47.06 9.91
C ALA A 324 8.75 46.20 8.66
N VAL A 325 7.68 45.40 8.65
CA VAL A 325 7.30 44.56 7.50
C VAL A 325 6.91 45.42 6.29
N GLY A 326 6.18 46.52 6.51
CA GLY A 326 5.81 47.45 5.45
C GLY A 326 7.01 48.18 4.84
N HIS A 327 7.98 48.58 5.68
CA HIS A 327 9.23 49.16 5.23
C HIS A 327 10.05 48.17 4.40
N ALA A 328 10.19 46.93 4.89
CA ALA A 328 10.87 45.86 4.16
C ALA A 328 10.20 45.54 2.81
N ALA A 329 8.86 45.55 2.75
CA ALA A 329 8.12 45.35 1.51
C ALA A 329 8.37 46.48 0.48
N ALA A 330 8.39 47.74 0.93
CA ALA A 330 8.68 48.88 0.08
C ALA A 330 10.10 48.79 -0.53
N GLU A 331 11.10 48.42 0.28
CA GLU A 331 12.47 48.23 -0.22
C GLU A 331 12.62 47.05 -1.19
N LEU A 332 11.76 46.04 -1.08
CA LEU A 332 11.73 44.89 -1.99
C LEU A 332 10.90 45.14 -3.26
N GLY A 333 10.25 46.31 -3.38
CA GLY A 333 9.32 46.60 -4.48
C GLY A 333 8.08 45.70 -4.49
N ILE A 334 7.69 45.17 -3.32
CA ILE A 334 6.51 44.32 -3.20
C ILE A 334 5.28 45.21 -3.10
N ASP A 335 4.47 45.16 -4.14
CA ASP A 335 3.18 45.84 -4.18
C ASP A 335 2.09 44.99 -3.48
N PHE A 336 1.43 45.61 -2.51
CA PHE A 336 0.28 45.07 -1.77
C PHE A 336 -1.04 45.78 -2.13
N THR A 337 -1.10 46.47 -3.27
CA THR A 337 -2.35 47.10 -3.72
C THR A 337 -3.43 46.08 -4.07
N GLY A 338 -4.68 46.48 -3.86
CA GLY A 338 -5.87 45.70 -4.16
C GLY A 338 -6.25 44.68 -3.07
N PRO A 339 -7.45 44.07 -3.18
CA PRO A 339 -8.03 43.29 -2.07
C PRO A 339 -7.19 42.09 -1.62
N VAL A 340 -6.49 41.43 -2.55
CA VAL A 340 -5.60 40.31 -2.24
C VAL A 340 -4.30 40.80 -1.62
N GLY A 341 -3.74 41.90 -2.11
CA GLY A 341 -2.50 42.50 -1.61
C GLY A 341 -2.67 43.04 -0.19
N GLU A 342 -3.79 43.71 0.10
CA GLU A 342 -4.14 44.19 1.44
C GLU A 342 -4.19 43.02 2.43
N ARG A 343 -4.82 41.90 2.04
CA ARG A 343 -4.89 40.72 2.90
C ARG A 343 -3.52 40.06 3.10
N GLN A 344 -2.67 40.04 2.08
CA GLN A 344 -1.29 39.54 2.20
C GLN A 344 -0.47 40.41 3.16
N ARG A 345 -0.62 41.74 3.08
CA ARG A 345 0.03 42.69 3.99
C ARG A 345 -0.42 42.47 5.43
N GLU A 346 -1.72 42.36 5.66
CA GLU A 346 -2.28 42.08 6.99
C GLU A 346 -1.70 40.79 7.57
N ILE A 347 -1.62 39.72 6.78
CA ILE A 347 -1.02 38.45 7.22
C ILE A 347 0.45 38.66 7.56
N ALA A 348 1.23 39.34 6.72
CA ALA A 348 2.65 39.59 6.96
C ALA A 348 2.86 40.44 8.22
N GLU A 349 2.07 41.49 8.44
CA GLU A 349 2.14 42.32 9.64
C GLU A 349 1.74 41.53 10.89
N GLN A 350 0.66 40.73 10.84
CA GLN A 350 0.24 39.86 11.94
C GLN A 350 1.27 38.79 12.29
N MET A 351 1.94 38.22 11.30
CA MET A 351 3.01 37.25 11.51
C MET A 351 4.26 37.90 12.12
N GLY A 352 4.58 39.13 11.73
CA GLY A 352 5.73 39.87 12.26
C GLY A 352 5.51 40.43 13.66
N GLN A 353 4.28 40.80 14.00
CA GLN A 353 3.90 41.37 15.30
C GLN A 353 3.23 40.36 16.25
N GLY A 354 3.04 39.12 15.79
CA GLY A 354 2.45 38.03 16.57
C GLY A 354 3.39 37.47 17.62
N GLY A 355 2.97 36.38 18.28
CA GLY A 355 3.87 35.63 19.15
C GLY A 355 4.94 34.87 18.37
N ALA A 356 5.83 34.17 19.08
CA ALA A 356 6.89 33.34 18.52
C ALA A 356 6.40 32.18 17.62
N VAL A 357 5.09 31.90 17.56
CA VAL A 357 4.47 30.99 16.58
C VAL A 357 3.32 31.68 15.86
N GLY A 358 3.26 31.48 14.54
CA GLY A 358 2.18 31.95 13.70
C GLY A 358 1.87 30.95 12.59
N ALA A 359 0.60 30.87 12.20
CA ALA A 359 0.14 30.05 11.09
C ALA A 359 -0.84 30.84 10.24
N PHE A 360 -0.67 30.76 8.92
CA PHE A 360 -1.62 31.34 7.96
C PHE A 360 -1.95 30.33 6.87
N ILE A 361 -3.15 30.44 6.33
CA ILE A 361 -3.67 29.54 5.29
C ILE A 361 -3.98 30.40 4.07
N GLY A 362 -3.53 29.95 2.91
CA GLY A 362 -3.85 30.59 1.64
C GLY A 362 -3.97 29.57 0.52
N VAL A 363 -4.81 29.86 -0.46
CA VAL A 363 -4.98 29.01 -1.66
C VAL A 363 -3.70 28.94 -2.49
N ALA A 364 -3.60 27.96 -3.40
CA ALA A 364 -2.47 27.84 -4.31
C ALA A 364 -2.36 29.09 -5.20
N GLY A 365 -1.13 29.54 -5.49
CA GLY A 365 -0.87 30.68 -6.37
C GLY A 365 -1.06 32.09 -5.75
N VAL A 366 -1.60 32.21 -4.53
CA VAL A 366 -1.89 33.51 -3.90
C VAL A 366 -0.65 34.26 -3.36
N GLY A 367 0.56 33.93 -3.80
CA GLY A 367 1.77 34.66 -3.42
C GLY A 367 2.30 34.43 -2.00
N LYS A 368 1.99 33.29 -1.35
CA LYS A 368 2.49 32.98 0.01
C LYS A 368 4.02 33.09 0.12
N ALA A 369 4.75 32.47 -0.80
CA ALA A 369 6.21 32.49 -0.79
C ALA A 369 6.81 33.72 -1.48
N SER A 370 6.11 34.33 -2.44
CA SER A 370 6.64 35.43 -3.25
C SER A 370 6.26 36.84 -2.77
N ARG A 371 5.23 36.98 -1.92
CA ARG A 371 4.71 38.27 -1.44
C ARG A 371 4.68 38.38 0.08
N ILE A 372 4.38 37.30 0.81
CA ILE A 372 4.25 37.32 2.28
C ILE A 372 5.60 37.04 2.98
N LEU A 373 6.29 35.97 2.61
CA LEU A 373 7.56 35.58 3.26
C LEU A 373 8.73 36.56 3.03
N PRO A 374 8.98 37.12 1.83
CA PRO A 374 10.15 37.96 1.60
C PRO A 374 10.24 39.21 2.52
N PRO A 375 9.18 40.01 2.73
CA PRO A 375 9.26 41.15 3.63
C PRO A 375 9.39 40.75 5.10
N LEU A 376 8.84 39.60 5.50
CA LEU A 376 9.04 39.03 6.84
C LEU A 376 10.51 38.66 7.08
N VAL A 377 11.11 37.90 6.16
CA VAL A 377 12.52 37.49 6.22
C VAL A 377 13.41 38.73 6.30
N LYS A 378 13.20 39.70 5.41
CA LYS A 378 13.99 40.93 5.40
C LYS A 378 13.87 41.75 6.70
N ALA A 379 12.66 41.89 7.23
CA ALA A 379 12.45 42.61 8.49
C ALA A 379 13.09 41.89 9.69
N LEU A 380 13.03 40.54 9.73
CA LEU A 380 13.70 39.74 10.76
C LEU A 380 15.23 39.83 10.65
N THR A 381 15.79 39.77 9.45
CA THR A 381 17.23 39.95 9.23
C THR A 381 17.69 41.35 9.62
N ALA A 382 16.91 42.39 9.32
CA ALA A 382 17.19 43.76 9.76
C ALA A 382 17.13 43.93 11.28
N ALA A 383 16.38 43.08 11.98
CA ALA A 383 16.33 42.99 13.44
C ALA A 383 17.40 42.04 14.02
N GLU A 384 18.46 41.75 13.26
CA GLU A 384 19.60 40.91 13.65
C GLU A 384 19.20 39.49 14.08
N ARG A 385 18.17 38.91 13.45
CA ARG A 385 17.73 37.53 13.70
C ARG A 385 18.27 36.58 12.64
N ASP A 386 18.68 35.40 13.09
CA ASP A 386 18.98 34.27 12.20
C ASP A 386 17.69 33.64 11.68
N VAL A 387 17.51 33.67 10.36
CA VAL A 387 16.31 33.16 9.69
C VAL A 387 16.61 31.85 8.99
N TRP A 388 15.88 30.80 9.35
CA TRP A 388 15.99 29.47 8.77
C TRP A 388 14.70 29.11 8.03
N GLY A 389 14.82 28.66 6.78
CA GLY A 389 13.70 28.21 5.96
C GLY A 389 13.70 26.69 5.78
N VAL A 390 12.55 26.06 5.98
CA VAL A 390 12.35 24.62 5.71
C VAL A 390 11.17 24.44 4.77
N ALA A 391 11.29 23.56 3.78
CA ALA A 391 10.21 23.23 2.85
C ALA A 391 10.01 21.71 2.76
N VAL A 392 8.75 21.28 2.70
CA VAL A 392 8.37 19.85 2.69
C VAL A 392 8.70 19.18 1.35
N GLY A 393 8.85 19.93 0.26
CA GLY A 393 9.22 19.36 -1.04
C GLY A 393 10.42 20.06 -1.67
N TRP A 394 11.26 19.25 -2.34
CA TRP A 394 12.52 19.69 -2.96
C TRP A 394 12.33 20.82 -3.98
N LYS A 395 11.21 20.80 -4.72
CA LYS A 395 10.89 21.86 -5.69
C LYS A 395 10.55 23.20 -5.00
N GLN A 396 9.95 23.17 -3.82
CA GLN A 396 9.66 24.37 -3.03
C GLN A 396 10.90 24.92 -2.32
N ALA A 397 11.90 24.08 -2.01
CA ALA A 397 13.14 24.51 -1.35
C ALA A 397 14.09 25.32 -2.27
N ARG A 398 13.93 25.19 -3.60
CA ARG A 398 14.73 25.91 -4.61
C ARG A 398 14.06 27.19 -5.15
N ALA A 399 12.81 27.42 -4.78
CA ALA A 399 12.02 28.58 -5.16
C ALA A 399 12.15 29.65 -4.09
#